data_AF-A0A661RMF7-F1
#
_entry.id   AF-A0A661RMF7-F1
#
_cell.length_a   1.000
_cell.length_b   1.000
_cell.length_c   1.000
_cell.angle_alpha   90.00
_cell.angle_beta   90.00
_cell.angle_gamma   90.00
#
_symmetry.space_group_name_H-M   'P 1'
#
loop_
_entity.id
_entity.type
_entity.pdbx_description
1 polymer ?
#
loop_
_entity_poly.entity_id
_entity_poly.type
_entity_poly.pdbx_seq_one_letter_code
_entity_poly.pdbx_strand_id
1 'polypeptide(L)'
;MIYRDNYDYLRKRSIYFKGGSSDSVDEVYNAGMLQLSEHQQEMADELFAFYKNGTGGSWEETQVETKAASTGTNQVWQDGSGRDGMGRQVTETYDIPAEYETQRTWVPDGTTNGYMDMEQAQIDANMELVPGETALSKAQIDANMELIPIETAAQESVLGLQMEQNTSAMELLPGQTALTQQQINAESGLVKSRSDTESAQLNTARIQANADRKVIGYDREARQAAFTYDKEKSMADLSLLPQQTALSAQTMADTSSMINERAPVRQAFYQEAQNGVNAEDRANRAAADAAHAFVNSNSTSRRDSARMGINPNSGRFTAMQTSNDMNRAKAIGGARTTARIDAENENFGRLQTAMNYGG
;
A
#
# COMPACT_ATOMS: atom_id res chain seq x y z
N MET A 1 -71.44 -64.27 66.14
CA MET A 1 -70.27 -63.92 66.98
C MET A 1 -69.04 -64.50 66.30
N ILE A 2 -68.46 -63.77 65.34
CA ILE A 2 -67.20 -64.10 64.64
C ILE A 2 -66.44 -62.78 64.55
N TYR A 3 -65.18 -62.84 64.94
CA TYR A 3 -64.34 -61.73 65.39
C TYR A 3 -64.04 -60.69 64.29
N ARG A 4 -64.21 -59.41 64.64
CA ARG A 4 -63.67 -58.23 63.95
C ARG A 4 -62.30 -57.93 64.53
N ASP A 5 -61.24 -58.49 63.98
CA ASP A 5 -59.85 -58.09 64.26
C ASP A 5 -59.02 -58.42 63.02
N ASN A 6 -58.80 -57.46 62.10
CA ASN A 6 -57.72 -57.52 61.09
C ASN A 6 -57.61 -56.26 60.17
N TYR A 7 -57.84 -55.05 60.68
CA TYR A 7 -57.58 -53.81 59.90
C TYR A 7 -56.50 -52.91 60.49
N ASP A 8 -55.43 -53.51 61.04
CA ASP A 8 -54.30 -52.75 61.63
C ASP A 8 -53.01 -52.79 60.79
N TYR A 9 -53.05 -53.32 59.56
CA TYR A 9 -51.84 -53.54 58.74
C TYR A 9 -51.49 -52.41 57.75
N LEU A 10 -52.24 -51.30 57.71
CA LEU A 10 -51.95 -50.19 56.77
C LEU A 10 -51.60 -48.84 57.43
N ARG A 11 -51.64 -48.74 58.76
CA ARG A 11 -51.15 -47.55 59.48
C ARG A 11 -49.63 -47.63 59.67
N LYS A 12 -48.85 -47.36 58.62
CA LYS A 12 -47.47 -46.78 58.62
C LYS A 12 -46.69 -47.08 57.32
N ARG A 13 -47.28 -46.76 56.17
CA ARG A 13 -46.47 -46.25 55.06
C ARG A 13 -46.94 -44.85 54.75
N SER A 14 -46.34 -43.87 55.41
CA SER A 14 -46.33 -42.50 54.93
C SER A 14 -45.67 -42.51 53.55
N ILE A 15 -46.52 -42.52 52.52
CA ILE A 15 -46.09 -42.23 51.16
C ILE A 15 -45.78 -40.74 51.16
N TYR A 16 -44.51 -40.40 51.38
CA TYR A 16 -44.02 -39.04 51.27
C TYR A 16 -44.03 -38.64 49.79
N PHE A 17 -45.12 -38.04 49.34
CA PHE A 17 -45.12 -37.24 48.11
C PHE A 17 -44.30 -35.98 48.40
N LYS A 18 -43.00 -36.03 48.06
CA LYS A 18 -42.09 -34.90 48.20
C LYS A 18 -42.28 -33.98 47.00
N GLY A 19 -43.32 -33.16 47.04
CA GLY A 19 -43.57 -32.10 46.08
C GLY A 19 -44.20 -30.91 46.79
N GLY A 20 -43.42 -29.85 47.00
CA GLY A 20 -43.92 -28.58 47.53
C GLY A 20 -43.48 -28.31 48.97
N SER A 21 -42.56 -27.37 49.10
CA SER A 21 -42.02 -26.84 50.35
C SER A 21 -43.09 -26.07 51.16
N SER A 22 -43.82 -26.74 52.05
CA SER A 22 -44.37 -26.12 53.27
C SER A 22 -44.61 -27.18 54.34
N ASP A 23 -43.79 -27.19 55.38
CA ASP A 23 -43.77 -28.23 56.44
C ASP A 23 -44.96 -28.17 57.42
N SER A 24 -46.04 -27.44 57.12
CA SER A 24 -47.25 -27.42 57.93
C SER A 24 -48.32 -28.31 57.31
N VAL A 25 -48.58 -29.47 57.92
CA VAL A 25 -49.76 -30.28 57.64
C VAL A 25 -51.00 -29.47 57.98
N ASP A 26 -51.82 -29.15 56.99
CA ASP A 26 -53.08 -28.44 57.19
C ASP A 26 -54.13 -29.41 57.75
N GLU A 27 -54.23 -29.43 59.08
CA GLU A 27 -55.16 -30.29 59.82
C GLU A 27 -56.62 -29.99 59.45
N VAL A 28 -56.95 -28.76 59.06
CA VAL A 28 -58.30 -28.36 58.64
C VAL A 28 -58.61 -28.92 57.26
N TYR A 29 -57.67 -28.84 56.32
CA TYR A 29 -57.80 -29.45 54.99
C TYR A 29 -57.97 -30.97 55.10
N ASN A 30 -57.14 -31.64 55.91
CA ASN A 30 -57.23 -33.09 56.09
C ASN A 30 -58.52 -33.55 56.77
N ALA A 31 -59.03 -32.79 57.76
CA ALA A 31 -60.32 -33.07 58.39
C ALA A 31 -61.49 -32.89 57.41
N GLY A 32 -61.44 -31.86 56.56
CA GLY A 32 -62.43 -31.65 55.49
C GLY A 32 -62.42 -32.79 54.46
N MET A 33 -61.24 -33.30 54.11
CA MET A 33 -61.10 -34.46 53.22
C MET A 33 -61.63 -35.76 53.84
N LEU A 34 -61.49 -35.94 55.16
CA LEU A 34 -62.06 -37.10 55.85
C LEU A 34 -63.60 -37.06 55.84
N GLN A 35 -64.20 -35.91 56.20
CA GLN A 35 -65.67 -35.72 56.15
C GLN A 35 -66.22 -35.89 54.74
N LEU A 36 -65.50 -35.40 53.73
CA LEU A 36 -65.88 -35.61 52.34
C LEU A 36 -65.85 -37.10 51.97
N SER A 37 -64.88 -37.86 52.47
CA SER A 37 -64.81 -39.32 52.23
C SER A 37 -65.91 -40.09 52.95
N GLU A 38 -66.28 -39.71 54.19
CA GLU A 38 -67.36 -40.33 54.96
C GLU A 38 -68.72 -40.06 54.28
N HIS A 39 -68.95 -38.82 53.81
CA HIS A 39 -70.16 -38.47 53.08
C HIS A 39 -70.24 -39.16 51.71
N GLN A 40 -69.11 -39.35 51.03
CA GLN A 40 -69.04 -40.14 49.80
C GLN A 40 -69.35 -41.63 50.06
N GLN A 41 -68.97 -42.17 51.22
CA GLN A 41 -69.35 -43.53 51.63
C GLN A 41 -70.83 -43.65 51.97
N GLU A 42 -71.42 -42.70 52.70
CA GLU A 42 -72.88 -42.68 52.97
C GLU A 42 -73.70 -42.60 51.68
N MET A 43 -73.33 -41.71 50.75
CA MET A 43 -73.98 -41.64 49.44
C MET A 43 -73.82 -42.94 48.65
N ALA A 44 -72.65 -43.59 48.74
CA ALA A 44 -72.43 -44.87 48.08
C ALA A 44 -73.29 -45.99 48.69
N ASP A 45 -73.48 -46.01 50.02
CA ASP A 45 -74.34 -46.98 50.71
C ASP A 45 -75.83 -46.75 50.37
N GLU A 46 -76.29 -45.49 50.30
CA GLU A 46 -77.65 -45.16 49.87
C GLU A 46 -77.91 -45.55 48.41
N LEU A 47 -76.97 -45.22 47.50
CA LEU A 47 -77.05 -45.63 46.10
C LEU A 47 -76.99 -47.15 45.96
N PHE A 48 -76.14 -47.82 46.73
CA PHE A 48 -76.05 -49.28 46.73
C PHE A 48 -77.34 -49.93 47.23
N ALA A 49 -77.97 -49.37 48.28
CA ALA A 49 -79.27 -49.83 48.75
C ALA A 49 -80.39 -49.60 47.72
N PHE A 50 -80.36 -48.48 47.02
CA PHE A 50 -81.27 -48.18 45.91
C PHE A 50 -81.10 -49.16 44.75
N TYR A 51 -79.86 -49.41 44.31
CA TYR A 51 -79.56 -50.32 43.21
C TYR A 51 -79.82 -51.79 43.54
N LYS A 52 -79.50 -52.21 44.77
CA LYS A 52 -79.71 -53.60 45.21
C LYS A 52 -81.19 -53.97 45.30
N ASN A 53 -82.05 -53.02 45.66
CA ASN A 53 -83.49 -53.27 45.82
C ASN A 53 -84.29 -52.84 44.58
N GLY A 54 -83.71 -52.06 43.66
CA GLY A 54 -84.34 -51.66 42.41
C GLY A 54 -85.38 -50.54 42.57
N THR A 55 -85.77 -49.93 41.45
CA THR A 55 -86.68 -48.76 41.37
C THR A 55 -88.17 -49.08 41.56
N GLY A 56 -88.50 -50.28 42.03
CA GLY A 56 -89.86 -50.80 42.00
C GLY A 56 -90.44 -51.15 43.36
N GLY A 57 -90.22 -50.41 44.43
CA GLY A 57 -90.87 -50.70 45.71
C GLY A 57 -91.21 -49.44 46.49
N SER A 58 -92.34 -49.48 47.19
CA SER A 58 -92.77 -48.42 48.10
C SER A 58 -92.46 -48.81 49.55
N TRP A 59 -92.16 -47.80 50.35
CA TRP A 59 -92.12 -47.95 51.80
C TRP A 59 -93.56 -48.03 52.32
N GLU A 60 -93.94 -49.17 52.86
CA GLU A 60 -95.23 -49.33 53.53
C GLU A 60 -95.03 -49.15 55.04
N GLU A 61 -95.83 -48.25 55.64
CA GLU A 61 -95.92 -48.09 57.09
C GLU A 61 -96.96 -49.06 57.62
N THR A 62 -96.53 -50.03 58.43
CA THR A 62 -97.44 -50.93 59.12
C THR A 62 -97.47 -50.54 60.59
N GLN A 63 -98.67 -50.27 61.13
CA GLN A 63 -98.85 -50.09 62.56
C GLN A 63 -98.86 -51.46 63.22
N VAL A 64 -97.85 -51.72 64.05
CA VAL A 64 -97.76 -52.96 64.82
C VAL A 64 -98.28 -52.65 66.22
N GLU A 65 -99.31 -53.38 66.66
CA GLU A 65 -99.88 -53.26 68.01
C GLU A 65 -98.83 -53.75 69.01
N THR A 66 -98.34 -52.87 69.87
CA THR A 66 -97.29 -53.20 70.83
C THR A 66 -97.86 -53.68 72.17
N LYS A 67 -99.14 -53.34 72.48
CA LYS A 67 -99.90 -53.87 73.62
C LYS A 67 -101.40 -53.94 73.32
N ALA A 68 -101.98 -55.13 73.52
CA ALA A 68 -103.41 -55.38 73.33
C ALA A 68 -104.29 -54.75 74.43
N ALA A 69 -105.51 -54.35 74.06
CA ALA A 69 -106.50 -53.81 74.98
C ALA A 69 -106.90 -54.85 76.07
N SER A 70 -107.16 -54.39 77.30
CA SER A 70 -107.57 -55.27 78.41
C SER A 70 -108.53 -54.58 79.39
N THR A 71 -109.34 -55.38 80.09
CA THR A 71 -110.32 -54.90 81.06
C THR A 71 -109.84 -55.13 82.49
N GLY A 72 -109.83 -54.10 83.32
CA GLY A 72 -109.48 -54.16 84.74
C GLY A 72 -110.71 -54.17 85.64
N THR A 73 -110.73 -55.01 86.68
CA THR A 73 -111.73 -55.01 87.75
C THR A 73 -111.16 -54.49 89.06
N ASN A 74 -111.90 -53.63 89.75
CA ASN A 74 -111.56 -53.15 91.10
C ASN A 74 -112.64 -53.60 92.10
N GLN A 75 -112.23 -54.22 93.21
CA GLN A 75 -113.14 -54.69 94.26
C GLN A 75 -113.15 -53.71 95.43
N VAL A 76 -114.31 -53.13 95.74
CA VAL A 76 -114.48 -52.22 96.88
C VAL A 76 -115.32 -52.91 97.95
N TRP A 77 -114.80 -52.95 99.18
CA TRP A 77 -115.50 -53.53 100.34
C TRP A 77 -116.34 -52.44 101.03
N GLN A 78 -117.67 -52.63 101.12
CA GLN A 78 -118.55 -51.83 101.98
C GLN A 78 -118.73 -52.52 103.33
N ASP A 79 -118.44 -51.82 104.42
CA ASP A 79 -118.60 -52.31 105.79
C ASP A 79 -120.06 -52.22 106.23
N GLY A 80 -120.71 -53.38 106.38
CA GLY A 80 -122.02 -53.48 106.99
C GLY A 80 -121.92 -53.30 108.51
N SER A 81 -122.15 -52.09 109.01
CA SER A 81 -122.37 -51.85 110.45
C SER A 81 -123.81 -52.25 110.83
N GLY A 82 -124.05 -53.54 110.99
CA GLY A 82 -125.32 -54.10 111.43
C GLY A 82 -125.06 -55.41 112.17
N ARG A 83 -125.73 -55.62 113.29
CA ARG A 83 -125.38 -56.54 114.39
C ARG A 83 -125.29 -58.05 114.08
N ASP A 84 -125.38 -58.45 112.81
CA ASP A 84 -125.13 -59.81 112.31
C ASP A 84 -124.25 -59.69 111.05
N GLY A 85 -122.96 -60.05 111.18
CA GLY A 85 -121.97 -59.82 110.13
C GLY A 85 -122.18 -60.68 108.88
N MET A 86 -122.43 -60.03 107.73
CA MET A 86 -122.04 -60.44 106.38
C MET A 86 -121.97 -59.19 105.48
N GLY A 87 -120.76 -58.66 105.23
CA GLY A 87 -120.52 -57.55 104.29
C GLY A 87 -120.63 -58.02 102.83
N ARG A 88 -121.29 -57.23 101.97
CA ARG A 88 -121.56 -57.54 100.56
C ARG A 88 -120.53 -56.82 99.67
N GLN A 89 -119.77 -57.57 98.88
CA GLN A 89 -118.85 -57.01 97.89
C GLN A 89 -119.61 -56.51 96.65
N VAL A 90 -119.22 -55.35 96.12
CA VAL A 90 -119.62 -54.86 94.80
C VAL A 90 -118.35 -54.64 93.97
N THR A 91 -118.34 -55.15 92.74
CA THR A 91 -117.19 -55.07 91.81
C THR A 91 -117.54 -54.14 90.66
N GLU A 92 -116.66 -53.17 90.36
CA GLU A 92 -116.76 -52.30 89.17
C GLU A 92 -115.62 -52.62 88.19
N THR A 93 -115.91 -52.52 86.88
CA THR A 93 -115.06 -52.96 85.77
C THR A 93 -114.84 -51.80 84.80
N TYR A 94 -113.62 -51.61 84.27
CA TYR A 94 -113.30 -50.58 83.26
C TYR A 94 -112.23 -51.03 82.25
N ASP A 95 -112.36 -50.58 80.99
CA ASP A 95 -111.52 -50.97 79.85
C ASP A 95 -110.33 -50.02 79.60
N ILE A 96 -109.16 -50.58 79.28
CA ILE A 96 -107.94 -49.87 78.89
C ILE A 96 -107.64 -50.14 77.39
N PRO A 97 -107.56 -49.12 76.52
CA PRO A 97 -107.33 -49.29 75.08
C PRO A 97 -105.86 -49.60 74.72
N ALA A 98 -105.65 -50.16 73.54
CA ALA A 98 -104.36 -50.62 73.00
C ALA A 98 -103.40 -49.51 72.55
N GLU A 99 -102.09 -49.80 72.54
CA GLU A 99 -101.01 -48.93 72.06
C GLU A 99 -100.37 -49.50 70.77
N TYR A 100 -100.02 -48.63 69.80
CA TYR A 100 -99.45 -49.01 68.49
C TYR A 100 -98.16 -48.22 68.19
N GLU A 101 -97.18 -48.85 67.53
CA GLU A 101 -95.94 -48.22 67.05
C GLU A 101 -95.77 -48.47 65.53
N THR A 102 -95.31 -47.47 64.78
CA THR A 102 -95.23 -47.52 63.31
C THR A 102 -93.85 -48.02 62.86
N GLN A 103 -93.78 -49.14 62.14
CA GLN A 103 -92.56 -49.59 61.45
C GLN A 103 -92.70 -49.46 59.93
N ARG A 104 -91.62 -49.01 59.27
CA ARG A 104 -91.51 -48.94 57.81
C ARG A 104 -90.75 -50.15 57.28
N THR A 105 -91.35 -50.88 56.37
CA THR A 105 -90.69 -51.97 55.62
C THR A 105 -90.85 -51.75 54.12
N TRP A 106 -89.77 -51.97 53.38
CA TRP A 106 -89.76 -51.83 51.91
C TRP A 106 -90.35 -53.08 51.25
N VAL A 107 -91.35 -52.89 50.38
CA VAL A 107 -92.05 -53.98 49.68
C VAL A 107 -91.79 -53.85 48.18
N PRO A 108 -91.13 -54.84 47.54
CA PRO A 108 -90.93 -54.85 46.08
C PRO A 108 -92.25 -55.12 45.33
N ASP A 109 -92.53 -54.31 44.31
CA ASP A 109 -93.60 -54.48 43.33
C ASP A 109 -93.18 -55.58 42.33
N GLY A 110 -94.00 -56.63 42.22
CA GLY A 110 -93.67 -57.91 41.59
C GLY A 110 -93.58 -57.90 40.07
N THR A 111 -93.25 -56.78 39.42
CA THR A 111 -93.08 -56.70 37.98
C THR A 111 -91.61 -56.90 37.59
N THR A 112 -91.30 -58.03 36.96
CA THR A 112 -89.97 -58.35 36.42
C THR A 112 -89.58 -57.32 35.36
N ASN A 113 -88.74 -56.37 35.74
CA ASN A 113 -88.31 -55.22 34.94
C ASN A 113 -87.03 -55.56 34.16
N GLY A 114 -87.15 -55.83 32.85
CA GLY A 114 -86.02 -56.09 31.95
C GLY A 114 -85.01 -54.94 31.80
N TYR A 115 -85.27 -53.78 32.41
CA TYR A 115 -84.30 -52.69 32.55
C TYR A 115 -83.15 -53.02 33.52
N MET A 116 -83.42 -53.80 34.58
CA MET A 116 -82.37 -54.20 35.53
C MET A 116 -81.34 -55.12 34.89
N ASP A 117 -81.76 -56.00 33.98
CA ASP A 117 -80.84 -56.91 33.28
C ASP A 117 -79.89 -56.16 32.34
N MET A 118 -80.38 -55.08 31.68
CA MET A 118 -79.55 -54.24 30.82
C MET A 118 -78.57 -53.39 31.63
N GLU A 119 -79.01 -52.83 32.75
CA GLU A 119 -78.16 -52.06 33.65
C GLU A 119 -77.09 -52.94 34.30
N GLN A 120 -77.45 -54.16 34.71
CA GLN A 120 -76.51 -55.14 35.21
C GLN A 120 -75.46 -55.51 34.14
N ALA A 121 -75.88 -55.71 32.88
CA ALA A 121 -74.94 -55.97 31.79
C ALA A 121 -74.00 -54.78 31.50
N GLN A 122 -74.46 -53.53 31.64
CA GLN A 122 -73.61 -52.35 31.51
C GLN A 122 -72.62 -52.21 32.67
N ILE A 123 -73.06 -52.52 33.89
CA ILE A 123 -72.20 -52.55 35.06
C ILE A 123 -71.13 -53.62 34.89
N ASP A 124 -71.51 -54.83 34.48
CA ASP A 124 -70.57 -55.94 34.26
C ASP A 124 -69.54 -55.60 33.17
N ALA A 125 -69.98 -54.98 32.06
CA ALA A 125 -69.08 -54.51 31.00
C ALA A 125 -68.12 -53.41 31.48
N ASN A 126 -68.61 -52.45 32.28
CA ASN A 126 -67.77 -51.39 32.85
C ASN A 126 -66.78 -51.94 33.88
N MET A 127 -67.20 -52.94 34.67
CA MET A 127 -66.35 -53.64 35.63
C MET A 127 -65.21 -54.41 34.94
N GLU A 128 -65.42 -54.89 33.71
CA GLU A 128 -64.38 -55.52 32.90
C GLU A 128 -63.46 -54.48 32.21
N LEU A 129 -64.00 -53.32 31.83
CA LEU A 129 -63.26 -52.26 31.13
C LEU A 129 -62.29 -51.50 32.06
N VAL A 130 -62.72 -51.16 33.28
CA VAL A 130 -61.94 -50.36 34.24
C VAL A 130 -60.55 -50.96 34.54
N PRO A 131 -60.38 -52.28 34.77
CA PRO A 131 -59.06 -52.89 34.91
C PRO A 131 -58.17 -52.71 33.68
N GLY A 132 -58.75 -52.79 32.47
CA GLY A 132 -58.02 -52.59 31.22
C GLY A 132 -57.51 -51.16 31.05
N GLU A 133 -58.37 -50.17 31.31
CA GLU A 133 -58.00 -48.76 31.30
C GLU A 133 -56.95 -48.43 32.37
N THR A 134 -57.10 -49.01 33.56
CA THR A 134 -56.13 -48.87 34.66
C THR A 134 -54.77 -49.46 34.29
N ALA A 135 -54.76 -50.64 33.65
CA ALA A 135 -53.53 -51.28 33.19
C ALA A 135 -52.84 -50.47 32.07
N LEU A 136 -53.60 -49.93 31.12
CA LEU A 136 -53.06 -49.07 30.05
C LEU A 136 -52.48 -47.78 30.61
N SER A 137 -53.21 -47.10 31.51
CA SER A 137 -52.76 -45.88 32.18
C SER A 137 -51.45 -46.14 32.95
N LYS A 138 -51.39 -47.25 33.69
CA LYS A 138 -50.19 -47.67 34.41
C LYS A 138 -49.02 -47.91 33.45
N ALA A 139 -49.24 -48.63 32.33
CA ALA A 139 -48.20 -48.87 31.34
C ALA A 139 -47.71 -47.57 30.67
N GLN A 140 -48.59 -46.60 30.41
CA GLN A 140 -48.21 -45.28 29.90
C GLN A 140 -47.38 -44.48 30.91
N ILE A 141 -47.76 -44.52 32.19
CA ILE A 141 -46.99 -43.88 33.26
C ILE A 141 -45.62 -44.53 33.40
N ASP A 142 -45.54 -45.86 33.41
CA ASP A 142 -44.27 -46.59 33.53
C ASP A 142 -43.35 -46.29 32.34
N ALA A 143 -43.88 -46.29 31.11
CA ALA A 143 -43.13 -45.91 29.91
C ALA A 143 -42.63 -44.45 29.96
N ASN A 144 -43.46 -43.51 30.44
CA ASN A 144 -43.05 -42.12 30.61
C ASN A 144 -41.99 -41.97 31.70
N MET A 145 -42.09 -42.73 32.80
CA MET A 145 -41.07 -42.73 33.85
C MET A 145 -39.73 -43.29 33.38
N GLU A 146 -39.71 -44.22 32.43
CA GLU A 146 -38.48 -44.71 31.81
C GLU A 146 -37.90 -43.73 30.78
N LEU A 147 -38.76 -43.01 30.04
CA LEU A 147 -38.33 -42.07 29.00
C LEU A 147 -37.71 -40.78 29.56
N ILE A 148 -38.28 -40.22 30.62
CA ILE A 148 -37.85 -38.93 31.20
C ILE A 148 -36.35 -38.92 31.59
N PRO A 149 -35.81 -39.94 32.29
CA PRO A 149 -34.38 -40.01 32.60
C PRO A 149 -33.50 -40.03 31.35
N ILE A 150 -33.93 -40.72 30.30
CA ILE A 150 -33.18 -40.83 29.03
C ILE A 150 -33.15 -39.47 28.33
N GLU A 151 -34.28 -38.78 28.24
CA GLU A 151 -34.36 -37.43 27.65
C GLU A 151 -33.52 -36.43 28.45
N THR A 152 -33.56 -36.52 29.78
CA THR A 152 -32.77 -35.67 30.67
C THR A 152 -31.27 -35.89 30.46
N ALA A 153 -30.82 -37.16 30.43
CA ALA A 153 -29.42 -37.49 30.18
C ALA A 153 -28.95 -37.04 28.78
N ALA A 154 -29.80 -37.15 27.76
CA ALA A 154 -29.50 -36.66 26.42
C ALA A 154 -29.35 -35.13 26.38
N GLN A 155 -30.24 -34.40 27.05
CA GLN A 155 -30.16 -32.94 27.16
C GLN A 155 -28.89 -32.49 27.91
N GLU A 156 -28.55 -33.17 29.01
CA GLU A 156 -27.30 -32.92 29.75
C GLU A 156 -26.06 -33.16 28.88
N SER A 157 -26.04 -34.23 28.10
CA SER A 157 -24.94 -34.51 27.17
C SER A 157 -24.80 -33.43 26.08
N VAL A 158 -25.91 -32.94 25.53
CA VAL A 158 -25.90 -31.87 24.52
C VAL A 158 -25.38 -30.57 25.13
N LEU A 159 -25.84 -30.22 26.33
CA LEU A 159 -25.35 -29.05 27.06
C LEU A 159 -23.84 -29.16 27.37
N GLY A 160 -23.37 -30.33 27.77
CA GLY A 160 -21.95 -30.60 28.02
C GLY A 160 -21.10 -30.38 26.76
N LEU A 161 -21.50 -30.95 25.62
CA LEU A 161 -20.81 -30.75 24.34
C LEU A 161 -20.80 -29.30 23.89
N GLN A 162 -21.93 -28.59 24.05
CA GLN A 162 -22.02 -27.16 23.72
C GLN A 162 -21.08 -26.32 24.58
N MET A 163 -20.98 -26.62 25.88
CA MET A 163 -20.04 -25.95 26.79
C MET A 163 -18.59 -26.23 26.40
N GLU A 164 -18.24 -27.47 26.08
CA GLU A 164 -16.88 -27.83 25.67
C GLU A 164 -16.47 -27.15 24.35
N GLN A 165 -17.39 -27.07 23.38
CA GLN A 165 -17.18 -26.31 22.14
C GLN A 165 -16.97 -24.82 22.42
N ASN A 166 -17.78 -24.22 23.29
CA ASN A 166 -17.64 -22.81 23.65
C ASN A 166 -16.31 -22.54 24.37
N THR A 167 -15.90 -23.42 25.29
CA THR A 167 -14.61 -23.34 25.99
C THR A 167 -13.46 -23.43 25.00
N SER A 168 -13.49 -24.40 24.09
CA SER A 168 -12.45 -24.56 23.05
C SER A 168 -12.37 -23.34 22.14
N ALA A 169 -13.51 -22.77 21.74
CA ALA A 169 -13.56 -21.54 20.94
C ALA A 169 -12.95 -20.34 21.69
N MET A 170 -13.25 -20.22 22.99
CA MET A 170 -12.67 -19.18 23.85
C MET A 170 -11.16 -19.34 24.05
N GLU A 171 -10.65 -20.56 24.13
CA GLU A 171 -9.19 -20.81 24.24
C GLU A 171 -8.42 -20.45 22.97
N LEU A 172 -9.05 -20.58 21.79
CA LEU A 172 -8.42 -20.25 20.51
C LEU A 172 -8.38 -18.73 20.22
N LEU A 173 -9.34 -17.98 20.78
CA LEU A 173 -9.50 -16.53 20.56
C LEU A 173 -8.22 -15.72 20.90
N PRO A 174 -7.60 -15.88 22.09
CA PRO A 174 -6.36 -15.18 22.42
C PRO A 174 -5.21 -15.46 21.45
N GLY A 175 -5.08 -16.71 20.98
CA GLY A 175 -4.07 -17.10 20.00
C GLY A 175 -4.27 -16.40 18.65
N GLN A 176 -5.52 -16.34 18.17
CA GLN A 176 -5.88 -15.64 16.94
C GLN A 176 -5.62 -14.12 17.06
N THR A 177 -5.97 -13.52 18.20
CA THR A 177 -5.71 -12.09 18.44
C THR A 177 -4.21 -11.79 18.48
N ALA A 178 -3.42 -12.63 19.16
CA ALA A 178 -1.96 -12.47 19.24
C ALA A 178 -1.29 -12.59 17.87
N LEU A 179 -1.70 -13.58 17.06
CA LEU A 179 -1.19 -13.74 15.69
C LEU A 179 -1.55 -12.53 14.81
N THR A 180 -2.79 -12.05 14.88
CA THR A 180 -3.24 -10.87 14.13
C THR A 180 -2.43 -9.63 14.52
N GLN A 181 -2.15 -9.44 15.80
CA GLN A 181 -1.33 -8.31 16.27
C GLN A 181 0.13 -8.42 15.79
N GLN A 182 0.70 -9.62 15.76
CA GLN A 182 2.03 -9.84 15.20
C GLN A 182 2.08 -9.52 13.70
N GLN A 183 1.07 -9.94 12.93
CA GLN A 183 0.95 -9.62 11.51
C GLN A 183 0.85 -8.11 11.28
N ILE A 184 -0.01 -7.41 12.03
CA ILE A 184 -0.13 -5.93 11.95
C ILE A 184 1.21 -5.25 12.26
N ASN A 185 1.91 -5.70 13.32
CA ASN A 185 3.18 -5.10 13.71
C ASN A 185 4.26 -5.33 12.63
N ALA A 186 4.30 -6.52 12.02
CA ALA A 186 5.22 -6.84 10.94
C ALA A 186 4.94 -6.01 9.67
N GLU A 187 3.67 -5.91 9.27
CA GLU A 187 3.25 -5.10 8.12
C GLU A 187 3.53 -3.61 8.35
N SER A 188 3.24 -3.08 9.53
CA SER A 188 3.56 -1.70 9.90
C SER A 188 5.07 -1.41 9.82
N GLY A 189 5.91 -2.35 10.27
CA GLY A 189 7.36 -2.27 10.13
C GLY A 189 7.83 -2.24 8.67
N LEU A 190 7.24 -3.08 7.82
CA LEU A 190 7.53 -3.11 6.38
C LEU A 190 7.12 -1.82 5.67
N VAL A 191 5.93 -1.29 5.97
CA VAL A 191 5.45 -0.02 5.42
C VAL A 191 6.38 1.13 5.80
N LYS A 192 6.83 1.17 7.06
CA LYS A 192 7.79 2.18 7.52
C LYS A 192 9.12 2.08 6.77
N SER A 193 9.70 0.88 6.67
CA SER A 193 10.96 0.65 5.96
C SER A 193 10.88 1.05 4.48
N ARG A 194 9.75 0.74 3.83
CA ARG A 194 9.49 1.16 2.45
C ARG A 194 9.42 2.68 2.32
N SER A 195 8.68 3.34 3.21
CA SER A 195 8.57 4.81 3.24
C SER A 195 9.94 5.50 3.45
N ASP A 196 10.76 4.99 4.37
CA ASP A 196 12.10 5.51 4.63
C ASP A 196 13.01 5.34 3.40
N THR A 197 12.89 4.20 2.71
CA THR A 197 13.64 3.91 1.48
C THR A 197 13.22 4.84 0.34
N GLU A 198 11.91 5.02 0.12
CA GLU A 198 11.37 5.94 -0.89
C GLU A 198 11.81 7.39 -0.60
N SER A 199 11.79 7.80 0.66
CA SER A 199 12.26 9.13 1.09
C SER A 199 13.75 9.33 0.83
N ALA A 200 14.57 8.32 1.11
CA ALA A 200 16.01 8.35 0.83
C ALA A 200 16.29 8.44 -0.69
N GLN A 201 15.60 7.63 -1.50
CA GLN A 201 15.71 7.64 -2.96
C GLN A 201 15.32 9.01 -3.55
N LEU A 202 14.22 9.61 -3.08
CA LEU A 202 13.80 10.93 -3.49
C LEU A 202 14.83 12.01 -3.14
N ASN A 203 15.45 11.93 -1.96
CA ASN A 203 16.49 12.87 -1.58
C ASN A 203 17.74 12.76 -2.47
N THR A 204 18.19 11.53 -2.76
CA THR A 204 19.30 11.29 -3.69
C THR A 204 19.00 11.82 -5.09
N ALA A 205 17.79 11.58 -5.61
CA ALA A 205 17.37 12.08 -6.92
C ALA A 205 17.37 13.62 -6.99
N ARG A 206 16.95 14.30 -5.91
CA ARG A 206 16.99 15.77 -5.82
C ARG A 206 18.41 16.31 -5.81
N ILE A 207 19.33 15.66 -5.10
CA ILE A 207 20.75 16.04 -5.08
C ILE A 207 21.35 15.90 -6.48
N GLN A 208 21.09 14.78 -7.16
CA GLN A 208 21.58 14.55 -8.52
C GLN A 208 21.05 15.60 -9.50
N ALA A 209 19.75 15.89 -9.48
CA ALA A 209 19.14 16.88 -10.36
C ALA A 209 19.73 18.29 -10.16
N ASN A 210 20.08 18.65 -8.92
CA ASN A 210 20.75 19.92 -8.62
C ASN A 210 22.20 19.95 -9.14
N ALA A 211 22.93 18.83 -9.04
CA ALA A 211 24.26 18.70 -9.60
C ALA A 211 24.23 18.85 -11.13
N ASP A 212 23.30 18.16 -11.80
CA ASP A 212 23.14 18.21 -13.26
C ASP A 212 22.83 19.64 -13.75
N ARG A 213 21.92 20.35 -13.06
CA ARG A 213 21.63 21.77 -13.37
C ARG A 213 22.86 22.66 -13.26
N LYS A 214 23.73 22.40 -12.28
CA LYS A 214 24.97 23.16 -12.08
C LYS A 214 25.97 22.91 -13.21
N VAL A 215 26.12 21.66 -13.64
CA VAL A 215 26.97 21.30 -14.80
C VAL A 215 26.46 21.98 -16.08
N ILE A 216 25.15 21.94 -16.34
CA ILE A 216 24.55 22.62 -17.49
C ILE A 216 24.82 24.14 -17.45
N GLY A 217 24.81 24.75 -16.27
CA GLY A 217 25.17 26.15 -16.07
C GLY A 217 26.61 26.44 -16.50
N TYR A 218 27.57 25.67 -16.00
CA TYR A 218 28.99 25.81 -16.36
C TYR A 218 29.25 25.59 -17.85
N ASP A 219 28.62 24.59 -18.46
CA ASP A 219 28.74 24.33 -19.89
C ASP A 219 28.20 25.50 -20.73
N ARG A 220 27.11 26.13 -20.29
CA ARG A 220 26.55 27.30 -20.97
C ARG A 220 27.50 28.49 -20.90
N GLU A 221 28.07 28.77 -19.73
CA GLU A 221 29.04 29.86 -19.54
C GLU A 221 30.31 29.63 -20.37
N ALA A 222 30.84 28.41 -20.37
CA ALA A 222 32.00 28.04 -21.16
C ALA A 222 31.76 28.23 -22.68
N ARG A 223 30.58 27.80 -23.18
CA ARG A 223 30.20 28.02 -24.59
C ARG A 223 30.07 29.50 -24.94
N GLN A 224 29.51 30.31 -24.04
CA GLN A 224 29.35 31.74 -24.27
C GLN A 224 30.70 32.48 -24.25
N ALA A 225 31.62 32.08 -23.36
CA ALA A 225 32.98 32.59 -23.32
C ALA A 225 33.75 32.24 -24.60
N ALA A 226 33.68 30.99 -25.05
CA ALA A 226 34.31 30.54 -26.31
C ALA A 226 33.77 31.32 -27.51
N PHE A 227 32.44 31.49 -27.60
CA PHE A 227 31.82 32.28 -28.67
C PHE A 227 32.28 33.75 -28.67
N THR A 228 32.38 34.36 -27.48
CA THR A 228 32.86 35.74 -27.34
C THR A 228 34.32 35.87 -27.80
N TYR A 229 35.17 34.95 -27.37
CA TYR A 229 36.57 34.90 -27.78
C TYR A 229 36.73 34.76 -29.30
N ASP A 230 36.02 33.81 -29.92
CA ASP A 230 36.09 33.61 -31.38
C ASP A 230 35.61 34.84 -32.16
N LYS A 231 34.58 35.51 -31.65
CA LYS A 231 34.08 36.77 -32.22
C LYS A 231 35.14 37.87 -32.13
N GLU A 232 35.74 38.07 -30.97
CA GLU A 232 36.77 39.09 -30.76
C GLU A 232 38.00 38.85 -31.64
N LYS A 233 38.45 37.59 -31.72
CA LYS A 233 39.55 37.19 -32.61
C LYS A 233 39.24 37.49 -34.07
N SER A 234 38.06 37.10 -34.54
CA SER A 234 37.62 37.35 -35.92
C SER A 234 37.54 38.85 -36.23
N MET A 235 37.08 39.66 -35.27
CA MET A 235 37.06 41.12 -35.40
C MET A 235 38.46 41.73 -35.45
N ALA A 236 39.39 41.22 -34.64
CA ALA A 236 40.79 41.65 -34.67
C ALA A 236 41.45 41.33 -36.03
N ASP A 237 41.26 40.11 -36.53
CA ASP A 237 41.77 39.68 -37.83
C ASP A 237 41.19 40.55 -38.97
N LEU A 238 39.88 40.82 -38.93
CA LEU A 238 39.21 41.68 -39.91
C LEU A 238 39.74 43.13 -39.88
N SER A 239 40.12 43.63 -38.70
CA SER A 239 40.68 44.98 -38.52
C SER A 239 42.11 45.12 -39.06
N LEU A 240 42.89 44.03 -39.06
CA LEU A 240 44.25 44.01 -39.58
C LEU A 240 44.31 43.97 -41.11
N LEU A 241 43.31 43.38 -41.78
CA LEU A 241 43.29 43.22 -43.24
C LEU A 241 43.43 44.55 -44.01
N PRO A 242 42.71 45.64 -43.66
CA PRO A 242 42.90 46.95 -44.30
C PRO A 242 44.32 47.49 -44.12
N GLN A 243 44.92 47.30 -42.94
CA GLN A 243 46.27 47.79 -42.65
C GLN A 243 47.32 47.00 -43.45
N GLN A 244 47.19 45.67 -43.52
CA GLN A 244 48.04 44.82 -44.34
C GLN A 244 47.91 45.17 -45.83
N THR A 245 46.69 45.40 -46.30
CA THR A 245 46.42 45.79 -47.68
C THR A 245 47.01 47.17 -48.00
N ALA A 246 46.87 48.14 -47.09
CA ALA A 246 47.41 49.49 -47.24
C ALA A 246 48.95 49.47 -47.27
N LEU A 247 49.58 48.71 -46.38
CA LEU A 247 51.04 48.55 -46.37
C LEU A 247 51.54 47.91 -47.67
N SER A 248 50.87 46.83 -48.13
CA SER A 248 51.19 46.19 -49.40
C SER A 248 51.09 47.18 -50.56
N ALA A 249 49.99 47.93 -50.65
CA ALA A 249 49.80 48.96 -51.67
C ALA A 249 50.89 50.05 -51.62
N GLN A 250 51.30 50.48 -50.42
CA GLN A 250 52.39 51.44 -50.25
C GLN A 250 53.73 50.88 -50.74
N THR A 251 54.09 49.65 -50.37
CA THR A 251 55.34 49.02 -50.83
C THR A 251 55.38 48.87 -52.35
N MET A 252 54.25 48.55 -52.97
CA MET A 252 54.12 48.47 -54.43
C MET A 252 54.26 49.85 -55.09
N ALA A 253 53.68 50.89 -54.49
CA ALA A 253 53.80 52.26 -54.98
C ALA A 253 55.24 52.77 -54.88
N ASP A 254 55.91 52.55 -53.75
CA ASP A 254 57.31 52.93 -53.54
C ASP A 254 58.22 52.21 -54.53
N THR A 255 58.05 50.89 -54.69
CA THR A 255 58.80 50.10 -55.67
C THR A 255 58.58 50.61 -57.09
N SER A 256 57.34 50.96 -57.45
CA SER A 256 57.02 51.53 -58.76
C SER A 256 57.67 52.90 -58.97
N SER A 257 57.68 53.77 -57.95
CA SER A 257 58.37 55.07 -58.00
C SER A 257 59.87 54.88 -58.22
N MET A 258 60.51 53.98 -57.46
CA MET A 258 61.93 53.70 -57.62
C MET A 258 62.27 53.15 -59.01
N ILE A 259 61.42 52.31 -59.59
CA ILE A 259 61.60 51.80 -60.96
C ILE A 259 61.52 52.95 -61.97
N ASN A 260 60.54 53.85 -61.82
CA ASN A 260 60.34 54.99 -62.70
C ASN A 260 61.50 56.01 -62.61
N GLU A 261 61.99 56.29 -61.41
CA GLU A 261 63.15 57.18 -61.19
C GLU A 261 64.46 56.60 -61.75
N ARG A 262 64.64 55.28 -61.66
CA ARG A 262 65.83 54.60 -62.20
C ARG A 262 65.78 54.41 -63.71
N ALA A 263 64.61 54.43 -64.34
CA ALA A 263 64.47 54.25 -65.79
C ALA A 263 65.30 55.24 -66.63
N PRO A 264 65.22 56.57 -66.45
CA PRO A 264 66.01 57.52 -67.23
C PRO A 264 67.51 57.44 -66.92
N VAL A 265 67.88 57.17 -65.67
CA VAL A 265 69.29 57.01 -65.28
C VAL A 265 69.91 55.79 -65.93
N ARG A 266 69.18 54.66 -65.96
CA ARG A 266 69.60 53.46 -66.72
C ARG A 266 69.78 53.79 -68.19
N GLN A 267 68.81 54.47 -68.80
CA GLN A 267 68.88 54.83 -70.22
C GLN A 267 70.09 55.73 -70.53
N ALA A 268 70.35 56.75 -69.71
CA ALA A 268 71.50 57.62 -69.84
C ALA A 268 72.83 56.87 -69.66
N PHE A 269 72.90 55.95 -68.69
CA PHE A 269 74.06 55.10 -68.48
C PHE A 269 74.37 54.20 -69.70
N TYR A 270 73.34 53.60 -70.30
CA TYR A 270 73.52 52.80 -71.52
C TYR A 270 73.99 53.64 -72.71
N GLN A 271 73.43 54.83 -72.90
CA GLN A 271 73.83 55.73 -73.97
C GLN A 271 75.29 56.16 -73.83
N GLU A 272 75.72 56.54 -72.63
CA GLU A 272 77.10 56.93 -72.35
C GLU A 272 78.08 55.77 -72.51
N ALA A 273 77.67 54.55 -72.10
CA ALA A 273 78.47 53.34 -72.30
C ALA A 273 78.61 52.96 -73.78
N GLN A 274 77.59 53.22 -74.61
CA GLN A 274 77.63 52.97 -76.06
C GLN A 274 78.47 53.99 -76.83
N ASN A 275 78.39 55.27 -76.46
CA ASN A 275 79.14 56.33 -77.15
C ASN A 275 80.66 56.19 -76.89
N GLY A 276 81.05 55.72 -75.70
CA GLY A 276 82.45 55.48 -75.35
C GLY A 276 83.33 56.74 -75.43
N VAL A 277 84.63 56.52 -75.35
CA VAL A 277 85.66 57.54 -75.49
C VAL A 277 86.31 57.41 -76.87
N ASN A 278 86.45 58.53 -77.57
CA ASN A 278 87.12 58.56 -78.87
C ASN A 278 88.63 58.28 -78.72
N ALA A 279 89.07 57.12 -79.23
CA ALA A 279 90.45 56.66 -79.17
C ALA A 279 91.42 57.61 -79.90
N GLU A 280 90.97 58.26 -80.97
CA GLU A 280 91.80 59.18 -81.75
C GLU A 280 92.03 60.51 -81.01
N ASP A 281 91.02 61.01 -80.30
CA ASP A 281 91.18 62.21 -79.48
C ASP A 281 92.14 61.97 -78.31
N ARG A 282 92.07 60.79 -77.67
CA ARG A 282 93.05 60.40 -76.64
C ARG A 282 94.46 60.23 -77.20
N ALA A 283 94.58 59.58 -78.36
CA ALA A 283 95.86 59.43 -79.04
C ALA A 283 96.47 60.79 -79.38
N ASN A 284 95.66 61.74 -79.84
CA ASN A 284 96.13 63.09 -80.18
C ASN A 284 96.54 63.90 -78.95
N ARG A 285 95.81 63.79 -77.83
CA ARG A 285 96.23 64.40 -76.56
C ARG A 285 97.54 63.81 -76.05
N ALA A 286 97.65 62.47 -76.01
CA ALA A 286 98.87 61.79 -75.60
C ALA A 286 100.08 62.12 -76.52
N ALA A 287 99.84 62.26 -77.83
CA ALA A 287 100.83 62.72 -78.79
C ALA A 287 101.31 64.14 -78.50
N ALA A 288 100.38 65.05 -78.17
CA ALA A 288 100.69 66.43 -77.84
C ALA A 288 101.51 66.50 -76.55
N ASP A 289 101.13 65.76 -75.51
CA ASP A 289 101.86 65.70 -74.24
C ASP A 289 103.29 65.16 -74.43
N ALA A 290 103.41 64.06 -75.19
CA ALA A 290 104.71 63.52 -75.57
C ALA A 290 105.53 64.54 -76.37
N ALA A 291 104.94 65.19 -77.38
CA ALA A 291 105.62 66.22 -78.17
C ALA A 291 106.11 67.39 -77.31
N HIS A 292 105.31 67.86 -76.35
CA HIS A 292 105.67 68.92 -75.42
C HIS A 292 106.87 68.54 -74.54
N ALA A 293 106.95 67.30 -74.05
CA ALA A 293 108.09 66.82 -73.26
C ALA A 293 109.42 66.93 -74.03
N PHE A 294 109.41 66.68 -75.35
CA PHE A 294 110.61 66.81 -76.19
C PHE A 294 111.00 68.25 -76.54
N VAL A 295 110.07 69.21 -76.52
CA VAL A 295 110.42 70.63 -76.71
C VAL A 295 111.34 71.11 -75.58
N ASN A 296 111.03 70.73 -74.35
CA ASN A 296 111.84 71.03 -73.17
C ASN A 296 113.18 70.28 -73.19
N SER A 297 113.18 69.02 -73.61
CA SER A 297 114.39 68.19 -73.74
C SER A 297 115.33 68.72 -74.85
N ASN A 298 114.80 69.12 -76.00
CA ASN A 298 115.57 69.66 -77.11
C ASN A 298 116.25 70.99 -76.74
N SER A 299 115.53 71.86 -76.00
CA SER A 299 116.11 73.12 -75.49
C SER A 299 117.27 72.89 -74.52
N THR A 300 117.24 71.80 -73.75
CA THR A 300 118.34 71.40 -72.85
C THR A 300 119.49 70.77 -73.63
N SER A 301 119.18 69.85 -74.55
CA SER A 301 120.17 69.21 -75.44
C SER A 301 120.96 70.22 -76.28
N ARG A 302 120.31 71.29 -76.76
CA ARG A 302 120.99 72.38 -77.49
C ARG A 302 121.99 73.12 -76.60
N ARG A 303 121.65 73.38 -75.34
CA ARG A 303 122.57 74.01 -74.37
C ARG A 303 123.76 73.11 -74.05
N ASP A 304 123.51 71.81 -73.89
CA ASP A 304 124.58 70.85 -73.63
C ASP A 304 125.49 70.66 -74.85
N SER A 305 124.93 70.67 -76.06
CA SER A 305 125.70 70.62 -77.31
C SER A 305 126.60 71.83 -77.49
N ALA A 306 126.10 73.02 -77.13
CA ALA A 306 126.89 74.25 -77.11
C ALA A 306 128.03 74.16 -76.08
N ARG A 307 127.78 73.60 -74.90
CA ARG A 307 128.82 73.37 -73.86
C ARG A 307 129.88 72.36 -74.29
N MET A 308 129.50 71.38 -75.11
CA MET A 308 130.41 70.36 -75.66
C MET A 308 131.16 70.82 -76.94
N GLY A 309 130.99 72.08 -77.36
CA GLY A 309 131.68 72.64 -78.53
C GLY A 309 131.23 72.02 -79.85
N ILE A 310 130.04 71.40 -79.91
CA ILE A 310 129.52 70.80 -81.13
C ILE A 310 129.03 71.93 -82.05
N ASN A 311 129.69 72.10 -83.19
CA ASN A 311 129.29 73.10 -84.18
C ASN A 311 127.92 72.72 -84.79
N PRO A 312 126.93 73.63 -84.83
CA PRO A 312 125.62 73.41 -85.45
C PRO A 312 125.68 72.96 -86.92
N ASN A 313 126.74 73.31 -87.65
CA ASN A 313 126.95 72.95 -89.05
C ASN A 313 127.77 71.65 -89.22
N SER A 314 128.05 70.91 -88.14
CA SER A 314 128.78 69.65 -88.19
C SER A 314 127.84 68.45 -88.42
N GLY A 315 128.31 67.44 -89.15
CA GLY A 315 127.57 66.17 -89.32
C GLY A 315 127.25 65.48 -87.98
N ARG A 316 128.05 65.73 -86.94
CA ARG A 316 127.80 65.25 -85.57
C ARG A 316 126.57 65.90 -84.94
N PHE A 317 126.35 67.19 -85.17
CA PHE A 317 125.12 67.89 -84.73
C PHE A 317 123.90 67.36 -85.50
N THR A 318 124.01 67.19 -86.82
CA THR A 318 122.95 66.61 -87.64
C THR A 318 122.55 65.21 -87.17
N ALA A 319 123.52 64.33 -86.92
CA ALA A 319 123.25 62.98 -86.41
C ALA A 319 122.56 62.99 -85.04
N MET A 320 122.95 63.92 -84.16
CA MET A 320 122.32 64.08 -82.85
C MET A 320 120.89 64.63 -82.95
N GLN A 321 120.65 65.59 -83.85
CA GLN A 321 119.31 66.12 -84.15
C GLN A 321 118.40 65.01 -84.72
N THR A 322 118.88 64.22 -85.68
CA THR A 322 118.13 63.07 -86.23
C THR A 322 117.84 62.01 -85.16
N SER A 323 118.78 61.75 -84.24
CA SER A 323 118.57 60.83 -83.11
C SER A 323 117.48 61.34 -82.16
N ASN A 324 117.50 62.64 -81.81
CA ASN A 324 116.48 63.26 -80.98
C ASN A 324 115.10 63.30 -81.67
N ASP A 325 115.06 63.60 -82.97
CA ASP A 325 113.82 63.61 -83.76
C ASP A 325 113.24 62.18 -83.89
N MET A 326 114.10 61.17 -84.04
CA MET A 326 113.70 59.76 -84.03
C MET A 326 113.16 59.32 -82.67
N ASN A 327 113.81 59.73 -81.57
CA ASN A 327 113.34 59.44 -80.21
C ASN A 327 112.00 60.14 -79.92
N ARG A 328 111.82 61.37 -80.40
CA ARG A 328 110.53 62.09 -80.33
C ARG A 328 109.45 61.37 -81.11
N ALA A 329 109.72 60.95 -82.34
CA ALA A 329 108.76 60.21 -83.16
C ALA A 329 108.36 58.87 -82.52
N LYS A 330 109.33 58.13 -81.95
CA LYS A 330 109.09 56.88 -81.20
C LYS A 330 108.22 57.12 -79.97
N ALA A 331 108.50 58.16 -79.20
CA ALA A 331 107.72 58.48 -78.01
C ALA A 331 106.29 58.94 -78.34
N ILE A 332 106.11 59.76 -79.38
CA ILE A 332 104.79 60.17 -79.87
C ILE A 332 104.00 58.95 -80.38
N GLY A 333 104.64 58.08 -81.18
CA GLY A 333 104.01 56.85 -81.69
C GLY A 333 103.65 55.87 -80.57
N GLY A 334 104.53 55.71 -79.58
CA GLY A 334 104.27 54.91 -78.39
C GLY A 334 103.12 55.46 -77.55
N ALA A 335 103.14 56.75 -77.23
CA ALA A 335 102.09 57.41 -76.48
C ALA A 335 100.72 57.34 -77.19
N ARG A 336 100.68 57.51 -78.51
CA ARG A 336 99.47 57.30 -79.32
C ARG A 336 98.94 55.88 -79.22
N THR A 337 99.82 54.89 -79.33
CA THR A 337 99.43 53.48 -79.32
C THR A 337 98.89 53.08 -77.96
N THR A 338 99.59 53.43 -76.87
CA THR A 338 99.14 53.18 -75.50
C THR A 338 97.79 53.87 -75.24
N ALA A 339 97.64 55.14 -75.62
CA ALA A 339 96.39 55.87 -75.43
C ALA A 339 95.21 55.29 -76.21
N ARG A 340 95.44 54.71 -77.41
CA ARG A 340 94.39 53.98 -78.15
C ARG A 340 93.99 52.70 -77.43
N ILE A 341 94.96 51.89 -76.98
CA ILE A 341 94.71 50.65 -76.24
C ILE A 341 93.96 50.95 -74.93
N ASP A 342 94.35 51.99 -74.21
CA ASP A 342 93.67 52.39 -72.97
C ASP A 342 92.24 52.88 -73.24
N ALA A 343 92.02 53.62 -74.33
CA ALA A 343 90.69 54.06 -74.73
C ALA A 343 89.79 52.88 -75.14
N GLU A 344 90.33 51.91 -75.89
CA GLU A 344 89.62 50.69 -76.26
C GLU A 344 89.28 49.86 -75.03
N ASN A 345 90.24 49.62 -74.13
CA ASN A 345 90.02 48.89 -72.88
C ASN A 345 88.98 49.56 -71.99
N GLU A 346 88.97 50.90 -71.90
CA GLU A 346 87.96 51.64 -71.16
C GLU A 346 86.57 51.51 -71.81
N ASN A 347 86.48 51.57 -73.14
CA ASN A 347 85.22 51.36 -73.85
C ASN A 347 84.66 49.96 -73.65
N PHE A 348 85.51 48.93 -73.72
CA PHE A 348 85.12 47.56 -73.41
C PHE A 348 84.69 47.41 -71.95
N GLY A 349 85.39 48.03 -71.00
CA GLY A 349 85.02 48.02 -69.58
C GLY A 349 83.69 48.72 -69.29
N ARG A 350 83.42 49.86 -69.94
CA ARG A 350 82.13 50.56 -69.88
C ARG A 350 81.00 49.69 -70.42
N LEU A 351 81.21 49.04 -71.56
CA LEU A 351 80.23 48.14 -72.17
C LEU A 351 79.98 46.88 -71.32
N GLN A 352 81.03 46.27 -70.78
CA GLN A 352 80.92 45.12 -69.88
C GLN A 352 80.13 45.47 -68.61
N THR A 353 80.41 46.64 -68.03
CA THR A 353 79.68 47.15 -66.86
C THR A 353 78.21 47.38 -67.20
N ALA A 354 77.93 47.99 -68.36
CA ALA A 354 76.56 48.18 -68.85
C ALA A 354 75.82 46.85 -69.03
N MET A 355 76.44 45.82 -69.61
CA MET A 355 75.81 44.50 -69.77
C MET A 355 75.51 43.83 -68.42
N ASN A 356 76.38 43.97 -67.42
CA ASN A 356 76.17 43.38 -66.09
C ASN A 356 75.06 44.06 -65.27
N TYR A 357 74.78 45.35 -65.53
CA TYR A 357 73.64 46.05 -64.91
C TYR A 357 72.34 45.94 -65.72
N GLY A 358 72.37 45.23 -66.86
CA GLY A 358 71.24 45.07 -67.79
C GLY A 358 70.65 43.67 -67.92
N GLY A 359 71.29 42.65 -67.34
CA GLY A 359 70.67 41.36 -67.02
C GLY A 359 70.07 41.39 -65.63
#